data_AF-A0AAV1V961-F1
#
_entry.id   AF-A0AAV1V961-F1
#
_cell.length_a   1.000
_cell.length_b   1.000
_cell.length_c   1.000
_cell.angle_alpha   90.00
_cell.angle_beta   90.00
_cell.angle_gamma   90.00
#
_symmetry.space_group_name_H-M   'P 1'
#
loop_
_entity.id
_entity.type
_entity.pdbx_description
1 polymer ?
#
loop_
_entity_poly.entity_id
_entity_poly.type
_entity_poly.pdbx_seq_one_letter_code
_entity_poly.pdbx_strand_id
1 'polypeptide(L)'
;MVYGVPRYLILANIALMAVQLERTTATSLYYGPVTTSNTTDEISSKFPARGAEVADEDCSITVEVDPTLPDISTILTVPVIYTDLLANMTTAPTEPLSTKVGVAVLSEDIPTVEADQDAYTTTTDTTSNMSSKTGLPTTIDTVPTTVNKAIEDKLNCATRWGDSSRKLQEKSDIKRRLEAHTNKDIAKLEAHFGTPMEMKLANLPASAVHATSPWPGPYWPTYQDSINAIWSHGQPSAAEKYAKAFRLNVQDFMNKVSADNGIDSMSKRVKCLSPNDCSSRSDGSVCAKRAGMQSGYCVPTWFGICHAWAPAATIEDEPRCPVTHNGVTFQPIDIKALISTVYDGASVPTVFTGTRFNGGHDSEDKYGRHSNDAYRDLNPAFFHIATTNMLGKLKQTFVVDVTAGTEVWNQPVRGFKVYEQTNMSLDEAAKTFYGLGAYPWNAATKSIVYIKMRLSWIFETYDNGGLVSSGQVNKFTTGAYYTYILELDNNGVIIGGEWVYESDSNHPDFIWFPKSKPAANSVTSTGLKYADVSMLLKRSVACSGTPSGHESSTLFDDATSASLLNSASNSSRTGPTSLPQVNLTESAPSASLSGLNFDSAAIVDPPVEPPIPVDTPVSM
;
A
#
# COMPACT_ATOMS: atom_id res chain seq x y z
N MET A 1 40.71 45.94 40.94
CA MET A 1 39.34 46.37 41.28
C MET A 1 38.88 47.25 40.14
N VAL A 2 37.79 47.00 39.40
CA VAL A 2 36.52 46.34 39.70
C VAL A 2 36.06 45.56 38.46
N TYR A 3 35.59 44.34 38.68
CA TYR A 3 34.96 43.46 37.69
C TYR A 3 33.54 43.94 37.35
N GLY A 4 33.18 43.95 36.06
CA GLY A 4 31.82 44.12 35.58
C GLY A 4 31.32 42.83 34.92
N VAL A 5 30.32 42.20 35.52
CA VAL A 5 29.65 40.98 35.06
C VAL A 5 28.57 41.32 34.04
N PRO A 6 28.41 40.52 32.97
CA PRO A 6 27.10 40.23 32.41
C PRO A 6 26.75 38.76 32.58
N ARG A 7 25.53 38.55 33.09
CA ARG A 7 24.89 37.28 33.39
C ARG A 7 24.81 36.39 32.15
N TYR A 8 25.62 35.33 32.09
CA TYR A 8 25.25 34.12 31.36
C TYR A 8 24.35 33.29 32.27
N LEU A 9 23.05 33.26 31.93
CA LEU A 9 22.14 32.24 32.44
C LEU A 9 22.61 30.90 31.87
N ILE A 10 23.22 30.12 32.74
CA ILE A 10 23.46 28.69 32.59
C ILE A 10 22.07 28.03 32.53
N LEU A 11 21.56 27.79 31.34
CA LEU A 11 20.69 26.63 31.12
C LEU A 11 21.64 25.48 30.87
N ALA A 12 21.95 24.77 31.95
CA ALA A 12 22.59 23.46 31.86
C ALA A 12 21.63 22.56 31.08
N ASN A 13 21.90 22.41 29.77
CA ASN A 13 21.41 21.28 29.01
C ASN A 13 21.87 20.04 29.76
N ILE A 14 20.93 19.37 30.42
CA ILE A 14 21.10 17.97 30.83
C ILE A 14 21.11 17.20 29.51
N ALA A 15 22.26 17.18 28.84
CA ALA A 15 22.59 16.13 27.91
C ALA A 15 22.75 14.88 28.77
N LEU A 16 21.64 14.17 28.97
CA LEU A 16 21.69 12.79 29.42
C LEU A 16 22.36 12.05 28.26
N MET A 17 23.69 11.90 28.31
CA MET A 17 24.37 10.91 27.50
C MET A 17 23.76 9.57 27.90
N ALA A 18 22.84 9.09 27.07
CA ALA A 18 22.37 7.73 27.14
C ALA A 18 23.60 6.85 26.93
N VAL A 19 24.11 6.27 28.01
CA VAL A 19 24.86 5.04 27.91
C VAL A 19 23.87 4.08 27.25
N GLN A 20 24.11 3.74 25.98
CA GLN A 20 23.45 2.65 25.28
C GLN A 20 23.78 1.35 26.03
N LEU A 21 23.08 1.11 27.14
CA LEU A 21 22.66 -0.25 27.41
C LEU A 21 21.74 -0.63 26.25
N GLU A 22 21.91 -1.82 25.70
CA GLU A 22 21.00 -2.48 24.76
C GLU A 22 19.61 -2.69 25.42
N ARG A 23 18.94 -1.60 25.78
CA ARG A 23 17.52 -1.61 26.11
C ARG A 23 16.82 -1.73 24.77
N THR A 24 16.38 -2.94 24.48
CA THR A 24 15.42 -3.21 23.42
C THR A 24 14.27 -2.19 23.57
N THR A 25 13.90 -1.49 22.50
CA THR A 25 12.64 -0.72 22.47
C THR A 25 11.55 -1.69 22.02
N ALA A 26 10.42 -1.77 22.73
CA ALA A 26 9.42 -2.83 22.59
C ALA A 26 8.73 -2.88 21.22
N THR A 27 8.20 -4.06 20.90
CA THR A 27 7.15 -4.35 19.89
C THR A 27 5.81 -4.69 20.51
N SER A 28 5.66 -4.47 21.81
CA SER A 28 4.34 -4.45 22.43
C SER A 28 3.46 -3.48 21.66
N LEU A 29 2.25 -3.94 21.32
CA LEU A 29 1.27 -3.18 20.55
C LEU A 29 1.00 -1.81 21.18
N TYR A 30 1.25 -1.62 22.47
CA TYR A 30 0.92 -0.41 23.21
C TYR A 30 2.04 0.65 23.24
N TYR A 31 3.24 0.33 22.76
CA TYR A 31 4.44 1.19 22.88
C TYR A 31 5.09 1.52 21.52
N GLY A 32 4.35 1.36 20.42
CA GLY A 32 4.82 1.74 19.08
C GLY A 32 5.05 3.26 18.94
N PRO A 33 5.86 3.70 17.97
CA PRO A 33 6.04 5.12 17.68
C PRO A 33 4.72 5.74 17.21
N VAL A 34 4.58 7.05 17.45
CA VAL A 34 3.35 7.78 17.08
C VAL A 34 3.75 9.10 16.45
N THR A 35 3.21 9.39 15.26
CA THR A 35 3.36 10.69 14.61
C THR A 35 2.72 11.81 15.44
N THR A 36 3.46 12.88 15.68
CA THR A 36 3.06 14.04 16.53
C THR A 36 3.06 15.38 15.80
N SER A 37 3.40 15.39 14.51
CA SER A 37 3.52 16.58 13.67
C SER A 37 2.20 17.32 13.37
N ASN A 38 1.03 16.82 13.78
CA ASN A 38 -0.30 17.36 13.42
C ASN A 38 -0.51 17.55 11.89
N THR A 39 0.17 16.74 11.07
CA THR A 39 0.09 16.78 9.60
C THR A 39 -0.66 15.60 9.00
N THR A 40 -1.25 14.74 9.84
CA THR A 40 -1.83 13.45 9.46
C THR A 40 -3.36 13.47 9.31
N ASP A 41 -4.01 14.58 9.65
CA ASP A 41 -5.47 14.71 9.67
C ASP A 41 -6.09 15.03 8.30
N GLU A 42 -5.29 15.50 7.34
CA GLU A 42 -5.71 15.77 5.98
C GLU A 42 -4.58 15.61 4.95
N ILE A 43 -4.96 15.32 3.70
CA ILE A 43 -4.05 15.38 2.56
C ILE A 43 -3.61 16.83 2.35
N SER A 44 -2.30 17.05 2.40
CA SER A 44 -1.67 18.35 2.21
C SER A 44 -0.23 18.19 1.73
N SER A 45 0.46 19.30 1.47
CA SER A 45 1.89 19.29 1.11
C SER A 45 2.81 18.74 2.23
N LYS A 46 2.29 18.66 3.46
CA LYS A 46 2.97 18.20 4.67
C LYS A 46 2.58 16.79 5.11
N PHE A 47 1.62 16.18 4.40
CA PHE A 47 1.07 14.90 4.79
C PHE A 47 2.15 13.82 4.72
N PRO A 48 2.37 13.02 5.77
CA PRO A 48 3.44 12.02 5.76
C PRO A 48 3.32 11.03 4.61
N ALA A 49 2.11 10.63 4.23
CA ALA A 49 1.94 9.72 3.10
C ALA A 49 2.20 10.35 1.72
N ARG A 50 2.60 11.62 1.62
CA ARG A 50 2.77 12.27 0.32
C ARG A 50 3.86 11.58 -0.51
N GLY A 51 3.55 11.29 -1.78
CA GLY A 51 4.46 10.71 -2.79
C GLY A 51 5.52 11.70 -3.28
N ALA A 52 6.19 12.37 -2.34
CA ALA A 52 7.27 13.31 -2.55
C ALA A 52 8.10 13.42 -1.25
N GLU A 53 9.19 14.19 -1.30
CA GLU A 53 9.90 14.61 -0.08
C GLU A 53 8.98 15.42 0.85
N VAL A 54 9.01 15.07 2.14
CA VAL A 54 8.33 15.79 3.23
C VAL A 54 9.38 16.16 4.27
N ALA A 55 9.21 17.31 4.91
CA ALA A 55 10.16 17.79 5.91
C ALA A 55 10.13 16.92 7.18
N ASP A 56 11.29 16.69 7.80
CA ASP A 56 11.40 15.85 9.00
C ASP A 56 10.47 16.30 10.14
N GLU A 57 10.27 17.61 10.29
CA GLU A 57 9.37 18.20 11.29
C GLU A 57 7.91 17.77 11.09
N ASP A 58 7.49 17.62 9.82
CA ASP A 58 6.16 17.19 9.41
C ASP A 58 6.00 15.65 9.54
N CYS A 59 7.08 14.90 9.82
CA CYS A 59 7.08 13.46 10.10
C CYS A 59 7.50 13.11 11.54
N SER A 60 7.57 14.10 12.43
CA SER A 60 8.07 13.91 13.81
C SER A 60 7.28 12.86 14.60
N ILE A 61 8.01 11.96 15.28
CA ILE A 61 7.44 10.88 16.10
C ILE A 61 7.78 11.01 17.57
N THR A 62 6.96 10.40 18.42
CA THR A 62 7.28 10.13 19.83
C THR A 62 7.29 8.63 20.08
N VAL A 63 8.28 8.17 20.83
CA VAL A 63 8.45 6.76 21.19
C VAL A 63 8.33 6.63 22.70
N GLU A 64 7.48 5.73 23.16
CA GLU A 64 7.35 5.38 24.58
C GLU A 64 8.12 4.08 24.82
N VAL A 65 9.06 4.08 25.77
CA VAL A 65 9.82 2.86 26.10
C VAL A 65 8.96 1.97 26.99
N ASP A 66 8.76 0.71 26.59
CA ASP A 66 8.12 -0.28 27.46
C ASP A 66 9.03 -0.57 28.67
N PRO A 67 8.59 -0.23 29.89
CA PRO A 67 9.42 -0.41 31.08
C PRO A 67 9.55 -1.87 31.52
N THR A 68 8.86 -2.80 30.86
CA THR A 68 8.80 -4.22 31.24
C THR A 68 9.63 -5.15 30.37
N LEU A 69 10.38 -4.60 29.43
CA LEU A 69 11.27 -5.40 28.60
C LEU A 69 12.43 -5.97 29.42
N PRO A 70 12.77 -7.25 29.22
CA PRO A 70 13.98 -7.81 29.79
C PRO A 70 15.21 -7.21 29.12
N ASP A 71 16.30 -7.11 29.88
CA ASP A 71 17.62 -6.86 29.30
C ASP A 71 18.05 -8.09 28.50
N ILE A 72 18.04 -7.99 27.18
CA ILE A 72 18.32 -9.12 26.27
C ILE A 72 19.73 -9.69 26.47
N SER A 73 20.68 -8.88 26.95
CA SER A 73 22.04 -9.31 27.25
C SER A 73 22.10 -10.30 28.42
N THR A 74 21.05 -10.36 29.23
CA THR A 74 20.94 -11.29 30.37
C THR A 74 20.32 -12.65 29.99
N ILE A 75 19.80 -12.78 28.77
CA ILE A 75 19.17 -14.01 28.29
C ILE A 75 20.23 -14.92 27.69
N LEU A 76 20.27 -16.16 28.18
CA LEU A 76 21.23 -17.15 27.69
C LEU A 76 20.98 -17.48 26.22
N THR A 77 22.04 -17.49 25.43
CA THR A 77 22.03 -18.07 24.08
C THR A 77 21.99 -19.59 24.18
N VAL A 78 21.30 -20.21 23.22
CA VAL A 78 21.14 -21.66 23.15
C VAL A 78 21.44 -22.14 21.73
N PRO A 79 21.87 -23.41 21.55
CA PRO A 79 22.12 -23.95 20.21
C PRO A 79 20.86 -23.89 19.34
N VAL A 80 21.01 -23.36 18.13
CA VAL A 80 19.95 -23.28 17.11
C VAL A 80 19.90 -24.61 16.37
N ILE A 81 18.75 -25.28 16.38
CA ILE A 81 18.56 -26.58 15.71
C ILE A 81 18.36 -26.40 14.20
N TYR A 82 17.57 -25.40 13.81
CA TYR A 82 17.23 -25.08 12.42
C TYR A 82 17.69 -23.68 12.09
N THR A 83 18.91 -23.54 11.57
CA THR A 83 19.51 -22.23 11.28
C THR A 83 18.77 -21.46 10.18
N ASP A 84 18.07 -22.18 9.31
CA ASP A 84 17.24 -21.62 8.25
C ASP A 84 15.91 -21.02 8.75
N LEU A 85 15.59 -21.19 10.04
CA LEU A 85 14.40 -20.62 10.66
C LEU A 85 14.69 -19.37 11.51
N LEU A 86 15.93 -18.90 11.56
CA LEU A 86 16.29 -17.68 12.28
C LEU A 86 15.59 -16.45 11.68
N ALA A 87 15.12 -15.55 12.55
CA ALA A 87 14.35 -14.37 12.13
C ALA A 87 15.13 -13.42 11.21
N ASN A 88 16.46 -13.34 11.36
CA ASN A 88 17.33 -12.48 10.56
C ASN A 88 17.70 -13.06 9.18
N MET A 89 17.10 -14.18 8.77
CA MET A 89 17.31 -14.72 7.42
C MET A 89 16.57 -13.84 6.40
N THR A 90 17.19 -13.56 5.26
CA THR A 90 16.58 -12.70 4.22
C THR A 90 15.50 -13.40 3.39
N THR A 91 15.13 -14.63 3.72
CA THR A 91 14.11 -15.40 3.00
C THR A 91 13.28 -16.22 3.98
N ALA A 92 11.96 -16.26 3.76
CA ALA A 92 11.07 -17.11 4.54
C ALA A 92 11.18 -18.58 4.09
N PRO A 93 10.89 -19.55 4.99
CA PRO A 93 10.84 -20.96 4.65
C PRO A 93 9.87 -21.24 3.48
N THR A 94 10.29 -22.13 2.57
CA THR A 94 9.46 -22.58 1.44
C THR A 94 8.37 -23.55 1.89
N GLU A 95 8.71 -24.44 2.81
CA GLU A 95 7.78 -25.37 3.45
C GLU A 95 7.12 -24.70 4.66
N PRO A 96 5.87 -25.07 5.02
CA PRO A 96 5.22 -24.55 6.21
C PRO A 96 6.07 -24.78 7.46
N LEU A 97 6.11 -23.78 8.36
CA LEU A 97 6.91 -23.82 9.58
C LEU A 97 6.57 -25.06 10.44
N SER A 98 5.28 -25.40 10.48
CA SER A 98 4.70 -26.58 11.16
C SER A 98 5.29 -27.94 10.73
N THR A 99 6.04 -28.00 9.62
CA THR A 99 6.76 -29.22 9.21
C THR A 99 7.99 -29.50 10.07
N LYS A 100 8.57 -28.47 10.70
CA LYS A 100 9.76 -28.56 11.56
C LYS A 100 9.47 -28.26 13.03
N VAL A 101 8.66 -27.23 13.29
CA VAL A 101 8.40 -26.69 14.64
C VAL A 101 6.97 -26.19 14.76
N GLY A 102 6.43 -26.14 15.98
CA GLY A 102 5.08 -25.66 16.24
C GLY A 102 3.98 -26.64 15.85
N VAL A 103 2.74 -26.17 15.96
CA VAL A 103 1.52 -26.92 15.62
C VAL A 103 0.72 -26.13 14.62
N ALA A 104 0.45 -26.72 13.46
CA ALA A 104 -0.38 -26.10 12.42
C ALA A 104 -1.80 -25.83 12.94
N VAL A 105 -2.25 -24.58 12.82
CA VAL A 105 -3.65 -24.17 12.97
C VAL A 105 -4.29 -23.98 11.60
N LEU A 106 -3.53 -23.38 10.66
CA LEU A 106 -3.88 -23.22 9.26
C LEU A 106 -2.62 -23.45 8.41
N SER A 107 -2.75 -24.21 7.34
CA SER A 107 -1.70 -24.41 6.34
C SER A 107 -2.38 -24.64 5.00
N GLU A 108 -2.39 -23.61 4.17
CA GLU A 108 -2.93 -23.59 2.82
C GLU A 108 -1.77 -23.66 1.82
N ASP A 109 -2.01 -24.31 0.68
CA ASP A 109 -1.01 -24.36 -0.39
C ASP A 109 -0.76 -22.94 -0.94
N ILE A 110 0.52 -22.56 -0.96
CA ILE A 110 0.97 -21.30 -1.56
C ILE A 110 1.07 -21.51 -3.08
N PRO A 111 0.47 -20.63 -3.91
CA PRO A 111 0.61 -20.73 -5.37
C PRO A 111 2.08 -20.72 -5.79
N THR A 112 2.43 -21.48 -6.84
CA THR A 112 3.78 -21.46 -7.40
C THR A 112 4.09 -20.07 -7.97
N VAL A 113 5.37 -19.70 -8.06
CA VAL A 113 5.79 -18.35 -8.48
C VAL A 113 5.27 -17.99 -9.88
N GLU A 114 5.05 -18.98 -10.75
CA GLU A 114 4.50 -18.79 -12.09
C GLU A 114 2.96 -18.70 -12.13
N ALA A 115 2.28 -19.07 -11.05
CA ALA A 115 0.84 -18.99 -10.91
C ALA A 115 0.38 -17.59 -10.49
N ASP A 116 -0.90 -17.28 -10.73
CA ASP A 116 -1.52 -16.06 -10.23
C ASP A 116 -1.64 -16.11 -8.70
N GLN A 117 -0.71 -15.43 -8.04
CA GLN A 117 -0.64 -15.30 -6.58
C GLN A 117 -1.86 -14.60 -5.98
N ASP A 118 -2.59 -13.82 -6.79
CA ASP A 118 -3.73 -13.00 -6.40
C ASP A 118 -5.06 -13.58 -6.89
N ALA A 119 -5.08 -14.83 -7.36
CA ALA A 119 -6.28 -15.50 -7.85
C ALA A 119 -7.42 -15.54 -6.80
N TYR A 120 -7.09 -15.54 -5.50
CA TYR A 120 -8.06 -15.48 -4.41
C TYR A 120 -8.89 -14.18 -4.42
N THR A 121 -8.41 -13.11 -5.06
CA THR A 121 -9.12 -11.83 -5.20
C THR A 121 -10.23 -11.85 -6.25
N THR A 122 -10.36 -12.96 -6.99
CA THR A 122 -11.34 -13.14 -8.08
C THR A 122 -12.42 -14.15 -7.75
N THR A 123 -12.18 -14.99 -6.74
CA THR A 123 -13.13 -16.00 -6.30
C THR A 123 -14.19 -15.34 -5.44
N THR A 124 -15.42 -15.31 -5.97
CA THR A 124 -16.59 -15.01 -5.14
C THR A 124 -16.77 -16.19 -4.19
N ASP A 125 -16.41 -16.02 -2.92
CA ASP A 125 -16.53 -17.07 -1.91
C ASP A 125 -17.99 -17.52 -1.76
N THR A 126 -18.35 -18.60 -2.45
CA THR A 126 -19.53 -19.43 -2.17
C THR A 126 -19.26 -20.54 -1.15
N THR A 127 -18.10 -20.55 -0.48
CA THR A 127 -17.72 -21.64 0.44
C THR A 127 -17.24 -21.14 1.79
N SER A 128 -18.14 -20.48 2.53
CA SER A 128 -18.09 -20.55 3.99
C SER A 128 -18.74 -21.87 4.43
N ASN A 129 -17.98 -22.96 4.42
CA ASN A 129 -18.29 -24.13 5.23
C ASN A 129 -16.98 -24.84 5.59
N MET A 130 -16.56 -24.62 6.84
CA MET A 130 -15.50 -25.38 7.48
C MET A 130 -15.81 -26.88 7.36
N SER A 131 -14.96 -27.62 6.65
CA SER A 131 -14.96 -29.07 6.68
C SER A 131 -14.17 -29.52 7.92
N SER A 132 -14.85 -29.62 9.05
CA SER A 132 -14.30 -30.25 10.26
C SER A 132 -14.34 -31.78 10.09
N LYS A 133 -13.23 -32.37 9.68
CA LYS A 133 -13.02 -33.83 9.85
C LYS A 133 -12.63 -34.10 11.30
N THR A 134 -13.62 -34.26 12.17
CA THR A 134 -13.46 -34.88 13.49
C THR A 134 -13.80 -36.37 13.41
N GLY A 135 -12.77 -37.22 13.43
CA GLY A 135 -12.92 -38.65 13.70
C GLY A 135 -12.39 -38.94 15.11
N LEU A 136 -13.29 -39.16 16.07
CA LEU A 136 -12.95 -39.73 17.37
C LEU A 136 -13.90 -40.92 17.66
N PRO A 137 -13.40 -42.12 18.01
CA PRO A 137 -14.25 -43.21 18.46
C PRO A 137 -14.63 -43.03 19.93
N THR A 138 -15.91 -43.27 20.21
CA THR A 138 -16.57 -43.26 21.50
C THR A 138 -16.22 -44.51 22.31
N THR A 139 -15.85 -44.35 23.59
CA THR A 139 -16.16 -45.33 24.63
C THR A 139 -16.60 -44.60 25.90
N ILE A 140 -17.84 -44.87 26.28
CA ILE A 140 -18.53 -44.44 27.50
C ILE A 140 -18.11 -45.41 28.60
N ASP A 141 -17.74 -44.89 29.78
CA ASP A 141 -17.96 -45.61 31.03
C ASP A 141 -18.30 -44.66 32.18
N THR A 142 -19.29 -45.07 32.94
CA THR A 142 -20.08 -44.32 33.92
C THR A 142 -19.60 -44.50 35.36
N VAL A 143 -19.37 -43.38 36.09
CA VAL A 143 -19.85 -43.04 37.48
C VAL A 143 -19.34 -43.92 38.67
N PRO A 144 -19.28 -43.53 39.99
CA PRO A 144 -19.75 -42.32 40.71
C PRO A 144 -18.78 -41.62 41.69
N THR A 145 -19.25 -40.46 42.14
CA THR A 145 -18.86 -39.63 43.28
C THR A 145 -19.03 -40.33 44.65
N THR A 146 -18.09 -40.13 45.58
CA THR A 146 -18.38 -40.15 47.04
C THR A 146 -17.40 -39.28 47.83
N VAL A 147 -17.88 -38.87 49.01
CA VAL A 147 -17.51 -37.72 49.84
C VAL A 147 -16.49 -38.07 50.96
N ASN A 148 -15.64 -37.08 51.29
CA ASN A 148 -14.88 -36.77 52.52
C ASN A 148 -14.19 -37.87 53.36
N LYS A 149 -12.89 -37.64 53.65
CA LYS A 149 -12.43 -37.47 55.05
C LYS A 149 -11.11 -36.69 55.14
N ALA A 150 -11.12 -35.66 55.98
CA ALA A 150 -9.96 -34.89 56.42
C ALA A 150 -9.18 -35.64 57.50
N ILE A 151 -7.85 -35.49 57.50
CA ILE A 151 -7.02 -35.46 58.70
C ILE A 151 -6.03 -34.30 58.54
N GLU A 152 -6.10 -33.37 59.49
CA GLU A 152 -5.20 -32.24 59.68
C GLU A 152 -3.80 -32.72 60.08
N ASP A 153 -2.77 -32.01 59.62
CA ASP A 153 -1.65 -31.69 60.51
C ASP A 153 -1.08 -30.29 60.23
N LYS A 154 -1.42 -29.40 61.17
CA LYS A 154 -0.73 -28.22 61.71
C LYS A 154 0.21 -27.38 60.81
N LEU A 155 -0.31 -26.19 60.51
CA LEU A 155 0.21 -24.89 60.95
C LEU A 155 1.69 -24.56 60.69
N ASN A 156 1.93 -23.72 59.68
CA ASN A 156 2.93 -22.66 59.77
C ASN A 156 2.33 -21.36 59.18
N CYS A 157 1.74 -20.54 60.06
CA CYS A 157 1.12 -19.27 59.71
C CYS A 157 2.17 -18.16 59.66
N ALA A 158 2.90 -18.02 58.55
CA ALA A 158 3.78 -16.85 58.35
C ALA A 158 4.08 -16.44 56.89
N THR A 159 3.65 -17.17 55.85
CA THR A 159 4.07 -16.86 54.45
C THR A 159 2.98 -16.76 53.40
N ARG A 160 1.68 -16.88 53.76
CA ARG A 160 0.60 -16.94 52.75
C ARG A 160 -0.13 -15.62 52.41
N TRP A 161 0.22 -14.51 53.07
CA TRP A 161 -0.36 -13.20 52.75
C TRP A 161 0.43 -12.40 51.71
N GLY A 162 1.69 -12.76 51.44
CA GLY A 162 2.49 -12.12 50.38
C GLY A 162 2.07 -12.53 48.97
N ASP A 163 1.85 -13.83 48.73
CA ASP A 163 1.60 -14.36 47.38
C ASP A 163 0.19 -14.09 46.84
N SER A 164 -0.82 -14.10 47.71
CA SER A 164 -2.20 -13.78 47.28
C SER A 164 -2.35 -12.29 46.99
N SER A 165 -1.72 -11.44 47.80
CA SER A 165 -1.70 -9.99 47.60
C SER A 165 -0.87 -9.61 46.36
N ARG A 166 0.29 -10.26 46.13
CA ARG A 166 1.07 -10.09 44.88
C ARG A 166 0.31 -10.54 43.65
N LYS A 167 -0.36 -11.69 43.66
CA LYS A 167 -1.17 -12.16 42.53
C LYS A 167 -2.42 -11.31 42.29
N LEU A 168 -3.03 -10.77 43.34
CA LEU A 168 -4.14 -9.83 43.23
C LEU A 168 -3.67 -8.46 42.73
N GLN A 169 -2.47 -8.03 43.14
CA GLN A 169 -1.86 -6.79 42.69
C GLN A 169 -1.36 -6.90 41.25
N GLU A 170 -0.71 -8.00 40.84
CA GLU A 170 -0.39 -8.28 39.44
C GLU A 170 -1.65 -8.37 38.56
N LYS A 171 -2.70 -9.06 39.01
CA LYS A 171 -3.98 -9.11 38.25
C LYS A 171 -4.68 -7.75 38.20
N SER A 172 -4.61 -6.99 39.28
CA SER A 172 -5.13 -5.62 39.35
C SER A 172 -4.31 -4.68 38.46
N ASP A 173 -2.98 -4.81 38.44
CA ASP A 173 -2.08 -3.97 37.66
C ASP A 173 -2.13 -4.35 36.17
N ILE A 174 -2.32 -5.62 35.83
CA ILE A 174 -2.61 -6.07 34.46
C ILE A 174 -3.99 -5.58 34.01
N LYS A 175 -5.03 -5.72 34.84
CA LYS A 175 -6.38 -5.21 34.53
C LYS A 175 -6.39 -3.69 34.39
N ARG A 176 -5.68 -2.99 35.29
CA ARG A 176 -5.56 -1.52 35.30
C ARG A 176 -4.63 -1.01 34.18
N ARG A 177 -3.69 -1.82 33.66
CA ARG A 177 -2.89 -1.52 32.44
C ARG A 177 -3.69 -1.73 31.17
N LEU A 178 -4.47 -2.82 31.07
CA LEU A 178 -5.40 -3.04 29.95
C LEU A 178 -6.49 -1.96 29.90
N GLU A 179 -6.92 -1.44 31.05
CA GLU A 179 -7.87 -0.33 31.15
C GLU A 179 -7.22 1.07 31.00
N ALA A 180 -5.88 1.20 30.99
CA ALA A 180 -5.19 2.51 30.98
C ALA A 180 -4.29 2.78 29.76
N HIS A 181 -3.95 1.79 28.94
CA HIS A 181 -3.11 1.98 27.75
C HIS A 181 -3.81 1.43 26.51
N THR A 182 -4.69 2.22 25.92
CA THR A 182 -5.22 1.93 24.58
C THR A 182 -4.13 2.26 23.55
N ASN A 183 -3.82 1.33 22.64
CA ASN A 183 -2.98 1.65 21.48
C ASN A 183 -3.61 2.82 20.71
N LYS A 184 -2.82 3.87 20.43
CA LYS A 184 -3.34 5.14 19.88
C LYS A 184 -3.91 4.96 18.47
N ASP A 185 -3.35 4.06 17.66
CA ASP A 185 -3.81 3.83 16.30
C ASP A 185 -5.08 2.99 16.21
N ILE A 186 -5.21 1.94 17.03
CA ILE A 186 -6.47 1.20 17.25
C ILE A 186 -7.53 2.17 17.74
N ALA A 187 -7.21 3.05 18.71
CA ALA A 187 -8.16 4.05 19.18
C ALA A 187 -8.63 4.99 18.04
N LYS A 188 -7.75 5.39 17.11
CA LYS A 188 -8.14 6.16 15.91
C LYS A 188 -9.10 5.36 15.02
N LEU A 189 -8.83 4.08 14.78
CA LEU A 189 -9.70 3.20 13.99
C LEU A 189 -11.07 3.06 14.67
N GLU A 190 -11.11 2.74 15.96
CA GLU A 190 -12.34 2.56 16.73
C GLU A 190 -13.16 3.85 16.82
N ALA A 191 -12.50 4.99 17.00
CA ALA A 191 -13.16 6.29 17.01
C ALA A 191 -13.78 6.63 15.65
N HIS A 192 -13.11 6.27 14.54
CA HIS A 192 -13.65 6.50 13.20
C HIS A 192 -14.82 5.56 12.89
N PHE A 193 -14.67 4.26 13.14
CA PHE A 193 -15.68 3.26 12.80
C PHE A 193 -16.82 3.16 13.83
N GLY A 194 -16.66 3.75 15.01
CA GLY A 194 -17.66 3.70 16.08
C GLY A 194 -17.86 2.30 16.66
N THR A 195 -16.89 1.39 16.48
CA THR A 195 -16.92 0.01 16.98
C THR A 195 -15.53 -0.41 17.44
N PRO A 196 -15.42 -1.22 18.51
CA PRO A 196 -14.16 -1.83 18.89
C PRO A 196 -13.59 -2.71 17.79
N MET A 197 -12.27 -2.78 17.68
CA MET A 197 -11.60 -3.75 16.82
C MET A 197 -11.65 -5.14 17.47
N GLU A 198 -11.84 -6.19 16.67
CA GLU A 198 -11.66 -7.56 17.14
C GLU A 198 -10.16 -7.82 17.33
N MET A 199 -9.79 -8.27 18.53
CA MET A 199 -8.40 -8.45 18.95
C MET A 199 -8.06 -9.92 19.18
N LYS A 200 -9.06 -10.80 19.25
CA LYS A 200 -8.85 -12.23 19.44
C LYS A 200 -8.59 -12.90 18.11
N LEU A 201 -7.40 -13.49 17.94
CA LEU A 201 -6.96 -14.08 16.66
C LEU A 201 -7.98 -15.09 16.11
N ALA A 202 -8.53 -15.95 16.96
CA ALA A 202 -9.50 -16.98 16.55
C ALA A 202 -10.83 -16.42 16.00
N ASN A 203 -11.13 -15.13 16.21
CA ASN A 203 -12.33 -14.47 15.73
C ASN A 203 -12.08 -13.59 14.48
N LEU A 204 -10.83 -13.51 14.04
CA LEU A 204 -10.43 -12.75 12.86
C LEU A 204 -10.51 -13.63 11.61
N PRO A 205 -11.01 -13.10 10.48
CA PRO A 205 -11.07 -13.85 9.24
C PRO A 205 -9.67 -14.12 8.68
N ALA A 206 -9.48 -15.30 8.08
CA ALA A 206 -8.23 -15.68 7.42
C ALA A 206 -8.14 -15.14 5.97
N SER A 207 -9.23 -14.69 5.37
CA SER A 207 -9.22 -14.04 4.05
C SER A 207 -10.34 -13.03 3.95
N ALA A 208 -10.13 -11.99 3.15
CA ALA A 208 -11.17 -11.10 2.69
C ALA A 208 -10.75 -10.35 1.43
N VAL A 209 -11.75 -10.02 0.61
CA VAL A 209 -11.57 -9.20 -0.59
C VAL A 209 -12.58 -8.05 -0.49
N HIS A 210 -12.15 -6.83 -0.79
CA HIS A 210 -13.05 -5.69 -0.84
C HIS A 210 -14.04 -5.88 -2.00
N ALA A 211 -15.34 -5.68 -1.73
CA ALA A 211 -16.41 -6.06 -2.65
C ALA A 211 -16.32 -5.39 -4.03
N THR A 212 -15.88 -4.13 -4.05
CA THR A 212 -15.57 -3.39 -5.27
C THR A 212 -14.08 -3.12 -5.28
N SER A 213 -13.33 -3.75 -6.19
CA SER A 213 -11.90 -3.47 -6.29
C SER A 213 -11.66 -1.96 -6.49
N PRO A 214 -10.67 -1.37 -5.79
CA PRO A 214 -10.14 -0.06 -6.19
C PRO A 214 -9.73 -0.10 -7.66
N TRP A 215 -9.86 1.03 -8.36
CA TRP A 215 -9.55 1.07 -9.77
C TRP A 215 -8.06 1.38 -10.05
N PRO A 216 -7.42 0.68 -11.01
CA PRO A 216 -6.06 0.99 -11.43
C PRO A 216 -5.98 2.35 -12.10
N GLY A 217 -4.89 3.07 -11.86
CA GLY A 217 -4.58 4.35 -12.50
C GLY A 217 -3.13 4.73 -12.21
N PRO A 218 -2.56 5.71 -12.93
CA PRO A 218 -1.17 6.10 -12.69
C PRO A 218 -1.08 7.03 -11.48
N TYR A 219 0.10 7.08 -10.88
CA TYR A 219 0.43 8.06 -9.83
C TYR A 219 0.71 9.48 -10.38
N TRP A 220 0.48 9.70 -11.68
CA TRP A 220 0.68 10.97 -12.41
C TRP A 220 2.02 11.64 -12.09
N PRO A 221 3.13 11.08 -12.61
CA PRO A 221 4.47 11.40 -12.16
C PRO A 221 4.83 12.88 -12.39
N THR A 222 5.49 13.48 -11.42
CA THR A 222 5.98 14.87 -11.50
C THR A 222 6.95 15.05 -12.67
N TYR A 223 7.84 14.07 -12.92
CA TYR A 223 8.82 14.13 -14.01
C TYR A 223 8.17 14.11 -15.42
N GLN A 224 6.91 13.65 -15.52
CA GLN A 224 6.10 13.66 -16.75
C GLN A 224 5.18 14.89 -16.84
N ASP A 225 5.38 15.87 -15.96
CA ASP A 225 4.54 17.08 -15.84
C ASP A 225 3.12 16.80 -15.32
N SER A 226 2.96 15.78 -14.48
CA SER A 226 1.67 15.41 -13.87
C SER A 226 0.58 15.19 -14.95
N ILE A 227 -0.63 15.70 -14.77
CA ILE A 227 -1.75 15.53 -15.70
C ILE A 227 -1.62 16.36 -17.00
N ASN A 228 -0.51 17.09 -17.19
CA ASN A 228 -0.14 17.62 -18.49
C ASN A 228 0.44 16.54 -19.42
N ALA A 229 0.80 15.37 -18.89
CA ALA A 229 1.30 14.24 -19.67
C ALA A 229 0.33 13.84 -20.79
N ILE A 230 0.88 13.60 -21.98
CA ILE A 230 0.13 13.08 -23.13
C ILE A 230 0.15 11.56 -23.04
N TRP A 231 -0.90 10.98 -22.46
CA TRP A 231 -1.03 9.52 -22.30
C TRP A 231 -1.40 8.80 -23.61
N SER A 232 -2.00 9.51 -24.58
CA SER A 232 -2.35 8.98 -25.91
C SER A 232 -1.76 9.87 -26.99
N HIS A 233 -0.94 9.30 -27.86
CA HIS A 233 -0.30 10.02 -28.96
C HIS A 233 -1.32 10.78 -29.84
N GLY A 234 -1.02 12.04 -30.16
CA GLY A 234 -1.89 12.91 -30.96
C GLY A 234 -3.15 13.42 -30.25
N GLN A 235 -3.37 13.08 -28.98
CA GLN A 235 -4.48 13.61 -28.18
C GLN A 235 -4.02 14.71 -27.21
N PRO A 236 -4.87 15.70 -26.92
CA PRO A 236 -4.64 16.64 -25.82
C PRO A 236 -4.53 15.93 -24.47
N SER A 237 -3.75 16.49 -23.54
CA SER A 237 -3.66 16.01 -22.15
C SER A 237 -4.98 16.20 -21.39
N ALA A 238 -5.12 15.53 -20.25
CA ALA A 238 -6.30 15.69 -19.40
C ALA A 238 -6.47 17.15 -18.94
N ALA A 239 -5.36 17.81 -18.59
CA ALA A 239 -5.36 19.23 -18.23
C ALA A 239 -5.83 20.14 -19.37
N GLU A 240 -5.32 19.93 -20.59
CA GLU A 240 -5.73 20.70 -21.76
C GLU A 240 -7.22 20.49 -22.09
N LYS A 241 -7.70 19.24 -22.01
CA LYS A 241 -9.12 18.91 -22.21
C LYS A 241 -10.01 19.63 -21.21
N TYR A 242 -9.65 19.62 -19.93
CA TYR A 242 -10.39 20.32 -18.88
C TYR A 242 -10.43 21.83 -19.16
N ALA A 243 -9.28 22.45 -19.42
CA ALA A 243 -9.22 23.88 -19.70
C ALA A 243 -10.09 24.27 -20.91
N LYS A 244 -10.04 23.50 -22.00
CA LYS A 244 -10.88 23.72 -23.19
C LYS A 244 -12.38 23.58 -22.88
N ALA A 245 -12.78 22.49 -22.24
CA ALA A 245 -14.19 22.19 -21.99
C ALA A 245 -14.85 23.20 -21.05
N PHE A 246 -14.11 23.71 -20.06
CA PHE A 246 -14.60 24.65 -19.05
C PHE A 246 -14.18 26.10 -19.34
N ARG A 247 -13.73 26.39 -20.57
CA ARG A 247 -13.44 27.73 -21.08
C ARG A 247 -12.40 28.49 -20.23
N LEU A 248 -11.39 27.77 -19.74
CA LEU A 248 -10.21 28.34 -19.10
C LEU A 248 -9.13 28.64 -20.14
N ASN A 249 -8.17 29.49 -19.77
CA ASN A 249 -6.97 29.66 -20.58
C ASN A 249 -6.10 28.41 -20.46
N VAL A 250 -5.90 27.70 -21.57
CA VAL A 250 -5.16 26.42 -21.62
C VAL A 250 -3.73 26.59 -21.08
N GLN A 251 -3.00 27.59 -21.57
CA GLN A 251 -1.61 27.80 -21.18
C GLN A 251 -1.47 28.11 -19.69
N ASP A 252 -2.33 29.00 -19.16
CA ASP A 252 -2.35 29.36 -17.75
C ASP A 252 -2.68 28.15 -16.86
N PHE A 253 -3.70 27.37 -17.23
CA PHE A 253 -4.10 26.18 -16.47
C PHE A 253 -2.98 25.13 -16.43
N MET A 254 -2.39 24.80 -17.59
CA MET A 254 -1.29 23.83 -17.65
C MET A 254 -0.03 24.33 -16.94
N ASN A 255 0.24 25.64 -16.96
CA ASN A 255 1.34 26.23 -16.18
C ASN A 255 1.09 26.10 -14.67
N LYS A 256 -0.14 26.30 -14.21
CA LYS A 256 -0.51 26.10 -12.80
C LYS A 256 -0.36 24.63 -12.39
N VAL A 257 -0.83 23.69 -13.21
CA VAL A 257 -0.63 22.25 -12.99
C VAL A 257 0.85 21.91 -12.85
N SER A 258 1.69 22.41 -13.76
CA SER A 258 3.14 22.20 -13.72
C SER A 258 3.78 22.78 -12.45
N ALA A 259 3.38 23.99 -12.07
CA ALA A 259 3.92 24.68 -10.90
C ALA A 259 3.51 24.03 -9.56
N ASP A 260 2.35 23.37 -9.52
CA ASP A 260 1.81 22.73 -8.31
C ASP A 260 2.28 21.27 -8.18
N ASN A 261 2.16 20.48 -9.26
CA ASN A 261 2.40 19.02 -9.23
C ASN A 261 3.40 18.50 -10.28
N GLY A 262 3.73 19.31 -11.29
CA GLY A 262 4.56 18.91 -12.43
C GLY A 262 5.99 19.43 -12.36
N ILE A 263 6.60 19.65 -13.51
CA ILE A 263 8.05 19.89 -13.63
C ILE A 263 8.45 21.23 -13.02
N ASP A 264 7.63 22.28 -13.16
CA ASP A 264 7.97 23.61 -12.63
C ASP A 264 7.89 23.67 -11.08
N SER A 265 7.16 22.74 -10.45
CA SER A 265 7.19 22.58 -8.98
C SER A 265 8.59 22.23 -8.46
N MET A 266 9.44 21.66 -9.31
CA MET A 266 10.83 21.27 -9.02
C MET A 266 11.85 22.36 -9.33
N SER A 267 11.41 23.63 -9.44
CA SER A 267 12.27 24.76 -9.81
C SER A 267 13.49 25.03 -8.92
N LYS A 268 13.49 24.49 -7.70
CA LYS A 268 14.62 24.54 -6.76
C LYS A 268 15.65 23.41 -6.96
N ARG A 269 15.32 22.38 -7.74
CA ARG A 269 16.24 21.28 -8.08
C ARG A 269 17.23 21.70 -9.16
N VAL A 270 18.23 20.86 -9.39
CA VAL A 270 19.29 21.09 -10.37
C VAL A 270 18.67 21.26 -11.76
N LYS A 271 19.00 22.37 -12.44
CA LYS A 271 18.61 22.58 -13.84
C LYS A 271 19.37 21.63 -14.76
N CYS A 272 18.71 21.13 -15.79
CA CYS A 272 19.30 20.20 -16.73
C CYS A 272 18.94 20.52 -18.19
N LEU A 273 19.84 20.13 -19.10
CA LEU A 273 19.68 20.17 -20.55
C LEU A 273 19.73 18.76 -21.15
N SER A 274 20.29 17.79 -20.46
CA SER A 274 20.43 16.40 -20.90
C SER A 274 20.38 15.44 -19.70
N PRO A 275 20.15 14.13 -19.94
CA PRO A 275 20.18 13.13 -18.87
C PRO A 275 21.49 13.15 -18.05
N ASN A 276 22.63 13.45 -18.70
CA ASN A 276 23.95 13.46 -18.05
C ASN A 276 24.07 14.51 -16.93
N ASP A 277 23.30 15.59 -16.98
CA ASP A 277 23.33 16.65 -15.96
C ASP A 277 22.77 16.15 -14.60
N CYS A 278 22.03 15.03 -14.61
CA CYS A 278 21.44 14.41 -13.43
C CYS A 278 22.24 13.19 -12.94
N SER A 279 23.27 12.75 -13.67
CA SER A 279 24.03 11.52 -13.37
C SER A 279 24.76 11.51 -12.03
N SER A 280 25.08 12.68 -11.49
CA SER A 280 25.73 12.82 -10.17
C SER A 280 24.76 12.62 -9.00
N ARG A 281 23.46 12.47 -9.27
CA ARG A 281 22.44 12.26 -8.25
C ARG A 281 22.21 10.77 -8.02
N SER A 282 22.17 10.36 -6.77
CA SER A 282 21.87 8.99 -6.35
C SER A 282 20.42 8.83 -5.87
N ASP A 283 19.49 9.61 -6.44
CA ASP A 283 18.08 9.67 -6.04
C ASP A 283 17.12 9.29 -7.19
N GLY A 284 17.60 8.60 -8.22
CA GLY A 284 16.81 8.19 -9.38
C GLY A 284 16.35 9.34 -10.29
N SER A 285 16.96 10.52 -10.16
CA SER A 285 16.54 11.70 -10.95
C SER A 285 16.78 11.55 -12.45
N VAL A 286 15.77 11.95 -13.24
CA VAL A 286 15.87 12.14 -14.69
C VAL A 286 15.78 13.61 -15.06
N CYS A 287 16.33 13.99 -16.22
CA CYS A 287 16.18 15.35 -16.73
C CYS A 287 14.78 15.55 -17.32
N ALA A 288 13.85 16.02 -16.47
CA ALA A 288 12.46 16.25 -16.83
C ALA A 288 12.29 17.62 -17.49
N LYS A 289 11.67 17.66 -18.68
CA LYS A 289 11.40 18.89 -19.43
C LYS A 289 9.94 18.96 -19.86
N ARG A 290 9.34 20.15 -19.74
CA ARG A 290 8.00 20.38 -20.27
C ARG A 290 7.99 20.31 -21.79
N ALA A 291 6.85 19.94 -22.36
CA ALA A 291 6.67 19.88 -23.81
C ALA A 291 7.07 21.23 -24.46
N GLY A 292 7.93 21.17 -25.47
CA GLY A 292 8.45 22.35 -26.18
C GLY A 292 9.61 23.10 -25.50
N MET A 293 10.00 22.72 -24.27
CA MET A 293 11.09 23.38 -23.54
C MET A 293 12.43 22.67 -23.76
N GLN A 294 13.50 23.46 -23.88
CA GLN A 294 14.87 22.94 -24.12
C GLN A 294 15.60 22.54 -22.83
N SER A 295 15.17 23.08 -21.69
CA SER A 295 15.75 22.87 -20.36
C SER A 295 14.66 22.51 -19.36
N GLY A 296 15.04 21.83 -18.29
CA GLY A 296 14.16 21.51 -17.19
C GLY A 296 14.94 21.24 -15.90
N TYR A 297 14.51 20.26 -15.12
CA TYR A 297 15.06 19.97 -13.80
C TYR A 297 15.33 18.46 -13.62
N CYS A 298 16.31 18.13 -12.80
CA CYS A 298 16.53 16.75 -12.36
C CYS A 298 15.47 16.37 -11.32
N VAL A 299 14.54 15.49 -11.69
CA VAL A 299 13.38 15.11 -10.88
C VAL A 299 13.40 13.61 -10.60
N PRO A 300 13.34 13.17 -9.33
CA PRO A 300 13.17 11.76 -8.98
C PRO A 300 11.93 11.18 -9.64
N THR A 301 12.04 9.98 -10.22
CA THR A 301 10.93 9.39 -10.97
C THR A 301 9.77 8.97 -10.08
N TRP A 302 10.02 8.65 -8.81
CA TRP A 302 8.97 8.25 -7.86
C TRP A 302 8.06 9.40 -7.40
N PHE A 303 8.45 10.67 -7.62
CA PHE A 303 7.61 11.80 -7.26
C PHE A 303 6.30 11.80 -8.07
N GLY A 304 5.18 11.93 -7.37
CA GLY A 304 3.88 12.14 -7.96
C GLY A 304 2.77 12.24 -6.92
N ILE A 305 1.58 11.80 -7.29
CA ILE A 305 0.36 11.93 -6.50
C ILE A 305 -0.29 10.56 -6.21
N CYS A 306 0.53 9.52 -5.93
CA CYS A 306 0.04 8.21 -5.48
C CYS A 306 -0.86 8.35 -4.23
N HIS A 307 -0.50 9.26 -3.31
CA HIS A 307 -1.29 9.62 -2.12
C HIS A 307 -2.65 10.24 -2.43
N ALA A 308 -2.91 10.65 -3.68
CA ALA A 308 -4.19 11.20 -4.09
C ALA A 308 -4.96 10.26 -5.01
N TRP A 309 -4.25 9.52 -5.88
CA TRP A 309 -4.85 8.46 -6.68
C TRP A 309 -5.39 7.32 -5.80
N ALA A 310 -4.58 6.79 -4.87
CA ALA A 310 -4.98 5.66 -4.04
C ALA A 310 -6.29 5.90 -3.26
N PRO A 311 -6.50 7.00 -2.53
CA PRO A 311 -7.79 7.26 -1.86
C PRO A 311 -8.93 7.52 -2.86
N ALA A 312 -8.67 8.15 -4.01
CA ALA A 312 -9.69 8.33 -5.03
C ALA A 312 -10.14 6.97 -5.59
N ALA A 313 -9.20 6.04 -5.77
CA ALA A 313 -9.45 4.68 -6.22
C ALA A 313 -10.32 3.86 -5.27
N THR A 314 -10.23 4.11 -3.97
CA THR A 314 -11.00 3.36 -2.96
C THR A 314 -12.43 3.87 -2.79
N ILE A 315 -12.67 5.19 -2.90
CA ILE A 315 -13.98 5.81 -2.56
C ILE A 315 -14.78 6.33 -3.77
N GLU A 316 -14.13 6.61 -4.90
CA GLU A 316 -14.81 7.02 -6.13
C GLU A 316 -15.13 5.81 -7.01
N ASP A 317 -16.30 5.84 -7.64
CA ASP A 317 -16.62 4.86 -8.68
C ASP A 317 -15.62 4.99 -9.83
N GLU A 318 -15.29 3.87 -10.49
CA GLU A 318 -14.41 3.91 -11.65
C GLU A 318 -15.10 4.56 -12.87
N PRO A 319 -14.48 5.55 -13.54
CA PRO A 319 -14.92 5.99 -14.87
C PRO A 319 -14.93 4.83 -15.88
N ARG A 320 -16.03 4.61 -16.61
CA ARG A 320 -16.19 3.44 -17.50
C ARG A 320 -16.20 3.79 -18.97
N CYS A 321 -16.93 4.83 -19.34
CA CYS A 321 -17.15 5.22 -20.73
C CYS A 321 -16.68 6.65 -21.02
N PRO A 322 -16.30 6.97 -22.27
CA PRO A 322 -15.95 8.34 -22.64
C PRO A 322 -17.13 9.29 -22.48
N VAL A 323 -16.85 10.54 -22.11
CA VAL A 323 -17.85 11.60 -21.91
C VAL A 323 -17.49 12.81 -22.75
N THR A 324 -18.40 13.24 -23.62
CA THR A 324 -18.27 14.53 -24.32
C THR A 324 -18.94 15.66 -23.52
N HIS A 325 -18.20 16.74 -23.27
CA HIS A 325 -18.69 17.96 -22.65
C HIS A 325 -18.13 19.18 -23.40
N ASN A 326 -19.01 20.09 -23.81
CA ASN A 326 -18.65 21.31 -24.57
C ASN A 326 -17.71 21.05 -25.77
N GLY A 327 -17.97 19.98 -26.52
CA GLY A 327 -17.19 19.61 -27.72
C GLY A 327 -15.86 18.91 -27.44
N VAL A 328 -15.52 18.65 -26.17
CA VAL A 328 -14.31 17.92 -25.77
C VAL A 328 -14.69 16.55 -25.23
N THR A 329 -14.03 15.50 -25.72
CA THR A 329 -14.22 14.13 -25.21
C THR A 329 -13.18 13.79 -24.17
N PHE A 330 -13.65 13.44 -22.98
CA PHE A 330 -12.87 12.90 -21.88
C PHE A 330 -12.95 11.37 -21.91
N GLN A 331 -11.82 10.72 -22.04
CA GLN A 331 -11.68 9.28 -21.86
C GLN A 331 -11.72 8.94 -20.36
N PRO A 332 -12.07 7.70 -19.97
CA PRO A 332 -12.01 7.26 -18.58
C PRO A 332 -10.70 7.62 -17.87
N ILE A 333 -9.56 7.43 -18.53
CA ILE A 333 -8.26 7.80 -17.95
C ILE A 333 -8.05 9.32 -17.79
N ASP A 334 -8.64 10.16 -18.65
CA ASP A 334 -8.62 11.63 -18.43
C ASP A 334 -9.37 11.98 -17.15
N ILE A 335 -10.49 11.30 -16.88
CA ILE A 335 -11.29 11.53 -15.66
C ILE A 335 -10.54 11.02 -14.43
N LYS A 336 -9.85 9.86 -14.52
CA LYS A 336 -8.93 9.37 -13.49
C LYS A 336 -7.83 10.38 -13.17
N ALA A 337 -7.29 11.06 -14.19
CA ALA A 337 -6.31 12.14 -14.00
C ALA A 337 -6.88 13.30 -13.19
N LEU A 338 -8.02 13.82 -13.64
CA LEU A 338 -8.64 14.98 -13.02
C LEU A 338 -9.09 14.69 -11.59
N ILE A 339 -9.67 13.52 -11.31
CA ILE A 339 -10.11 13.19 -9.96
C ILE A 339 -8.94 13.01 -9.00
N SER A 340 -7.84 12.35 -9.42
CA SER A 340 -6.63 12.24 -8.59
C SER A 340 -6.06 13.60 -8.24
N THR A 341 -5.94 14.53 -9.20
CA THR A 341 -5.45 15.90 -8.92
C THR A 341 -6.39 16.69 -8.01
N VAL A 342 -7.71 16.44 -8.06
CA VAL A 342 -8.63 17.04 -7.07
C VAL A 342 -8.30 16.55 -5.66
N TYR A 343 -8.09 15.23 -5.47
CA TYR A 343 -7.78 14.68 -4.14
C TYR A 343 -6.48 15.24 -3.56
N ASP A 344 -5.47 15.49 -4.41
CA ASP A 344 -4.21 16.13 -3.99
C ASP A 344 -4.43 17.55 -3.47
N GLY A 345 -5.28 18.33 -4.16
CA GLY A 345 -5.48 19.74 -3.86
C GLY A 345 -6.66 20.09 -2.94
N ALA A 346 -7.40 19.12 -2.39
CA ALA A 346 -8.70 19.38 -1.75
C ALA A 346 -8.79 19.19 -0.22
N SER A 347 -7.66 19.18 0.53
CA SER A 347 -7.63 19.00 2.00
C SER A 347 -8.56 17.86 2.46
N VAL A 348 -8.40 16.68 1.86
CA VAL A 348 -9.24 15.52 2.15
C VAL A 348 -8.90 15.00 3.55
N PRO A 349 -9.86 14.91 4.48
CA PRO A 349 -9.57 14.47 5.84
C PRO A 349 -9.22 12.97 5.88
N THR A 350 -8.27 12.58 6.72
CA THR A 350 -7.69 11.23 6.76
C THR A 350 -7.73 10.62 8.16
N VAL A 351 -7.68 9.29 8.21
CA VAL A 351 -7.23 8.52 9.37
C VAL A 351 -5.89 7.92 8.99
N PHE A 352 -4.83 8.27 9.72
CA PHE A 352 -3.47 7.80 9.47
C PHE A 352 -2.93 7.08 10.72
N THR A 353 -2.36 5.91 10.50
CA THR A 353 -1.84 5.00 11.52
C THR A 353 -0.48 4.44 11.11
N GLY A 354 0.40 4.23 12.08
CA GLY A 354 1.82 4.05 11.84
C GLY A 354 2.55 5.37 11.63
N THR A 355 3.78 5.30 11.11
CA THR A 355 4.71 6.40 10.96
C THR A 355 5.48 6.29 9.65
N ARG A 356 5.90 7.42 9.08
CA ARG A 356 6.74 7.44 7.88
C ARG A 356 8.21 7.34 8.28
N PHE A 357 8.94 6.42 7.68
CA PHE A 357 10.40 6.45 7.71
C PHE A 357 10.93 7.43 6.67
N ASN A 358 11.45 8.58 7.10
CA ASN A 358 11.96 9.62 6.18
C ASN A 358 13.42 9.40 5.77
N GLY A 359 13.92 8.16 5.88
CA GLY A 359 15.35 7.87 5.80
C GLY A 359 16.10 8.22 7.10
N GLY A 360 17.40 7.93 7.13
CA GLY A 360 18.27 8.27 8.26
C GLY A 360 19.24 7.16 8.63
N HIS A 361 19.91 7.32 9.77
CA HIS A 361 20.74 6.25 10.30
C HIS A 361 19.85 5.12 10.79
N ASP A 362 20.12 3.93 10.28
CA ASP A 362 19.53 2.70 10.73
C ASP A 362 20.53 1.55 10.58
N SER A 363 20.37 0.53 11.40
CA SER A 363 21.19 -0.67 11.45
C SER A 363 20.40 -1.79 12.11
N GLU A 364 20.61 -3.00 11.64
CA GLU A 364 20.01 -4.20 12.21
C GLU A 364 20.83 -4.70 13.40
N ASP A 365 20.15 -5.19 14.44
CA ASP A 365 20.80 -5.98 15.47
C ASP A 365 21.07 -7.42 14.99
N LYS A 366 21.71 -8.25 15.83
CA LYS A 366 22.04 -9.65 15.47
C LYS A 366 20.81 -10.53 15.20
N TYR A 367 19.61 -10.08 15.54
CA TYR A 367 18.34 -10.78 15.33
C TYR A 367 17.54 -10.19 14.16
N GLY A 368 18.11 -9.24 13.40
CA GLY A 368 17.50 -8.56 12.25
C GLY A 368 16.93 -7.20 12.62
N ARG A 369 16.49 -7.03 13.88
CA ARG A 369 15.68 -5.88 14.29
C ARG A 369 16.36 -4.53 13.97
N HIS A 370 15.64 -3.69 13.25
CA HIS A 370 16.06 -2.33 12.93
C HIS A 370 16.11 -1.40 14.17
N SER A 371 17.18 -0.60 14.23
CA SER A 371 17.47 0.35 15.31
C SER A 371 16.57 1.60 15.30
N ASN A 372 16.06 1.97 14.13
CA ASN A 372 15.22 3.12 13.95
C ASN A 372 13.76 2.78 14.28
N ASP A 373 13.17 3.45 15.27
CA ASP A 373 11.80 3.15 15.70
C ASP A 373 10.76 3.41 14.60
N ALA A 374 10.97 4.41 13.72
CA ALA A 374 10.07 4.67 12.60
C ALA A 374 10.19 3.61 11.50
N TYR A 375 11.39 3.07 11.27
CA TYR A 375 11.59 1.95 10.34
C TYR A 375 10.95 0.67 10.87
N ARG A 376 11.05 0.39 12.17
CA ARG A 376 10.48 -0.83 12.76
C ARG A 376 8.95 -0.82 12.80
N ASP A 377 8.35 0.35 12.69
CA ASP A 377 6.92 0.50 12.48
C ASP A 377 6.62 0.29 10.99
N LEU A 378 5.55 -0.35 10.56
CA LEU A 378 4.31 -0.70 11.25
C LEU A 378 4.41 -1.96 12.11
N ASN A 379 3.98 -1.90 13.38
CA ASN A 379 3.90 -3.10 14.22
C ASN A 379 3.06 -4.23 13.57
N PRO A 380 3.57 -5.47 13.44
CA PRO A 380 2.86 -6.54 12.71
C PRO A 380 1.57 -6.99 13.37
N ALA A 381 1.42 -6.83 14.69
CA ALA A 381 0.13 -7.07 15.35
C ALA A 381 -0.90 -6.03 14.93
N PHE A 382 -0.51 -4.74 14.90
CA PHE A 382 -1.39 -3.69 14.39
C PHE A 382 -1.74 -3.94 12.92
N PHE A 383 -0.75 -4.26 12.08
CA PHE A 383 -0.96 -4.62 10.68
C PHE A 383 -1.99 -5.73 10.52
N HIS A 384 -1.85 -6.83 11.27
CA HIS A 384 -2.79 -7.97 11.22
C HIS A 384 -4.19 -7.56 11.67
N ILE A 385 -4.30 -6.87 12.81
CA ILE A 385 -5.58 -6.43 13.39
C ILE A 385 -6.29 -5.46 12.43
N ALA A 386 -5.61 -4.43 11.95
CA ALA A 386 -6.17 -3.43 11.05
C ALA A 386 -6.63 -4.08 9.73
N THR A 387 -5.77 -4.87 9.10
CA THR A 387 -6.07 -5.55 7.83
C THR A 387 -7.29 -6.47 7.95
N THR A 388 -7.30 -7.36 8.94
CA THR A 388 -8.37 -8.36 9.11
C THR A 388 -9.70 -7.75 9.55
N ASN A 389 -9.67 -6.71 10.40
CA ASN A 389 -10.89 -6.00 10.80
C ASN A 389 -11.45 -5.18 9.63
N MET A 390 -10.64 -4.34 8.99
CA MET A 390 -11.11 -3.42 7.95
C MET A 390 -11.69 -4.18 6.76
N LEU A 391 -10.90 -5.06 6.14
CA LEU A 391 -11.34 -5.81 4.95
C LEU A 391 -12.36 -6.89 5.33
N GLY A 392 -12.11 -7.61 6.42
CA GLY A 392 -12.86 -8.80 6.77
C GLY A 392 -14.17 -8.54 7.50
N LYS A 393 -14.17 -7.69 8.53
CA LYS A 393 -15.33 -7.45 9.39
C LYS A 393 -16.10 -6.18 9.01
N LEU A 394 -15.38 -5.09 8.75
CA LEU A 394 -15.97 -3.77 8.45
C LEU A 394 -16.31 -3.59 6.97
N LYS A 395 -15.78 -4.46 6.11
CA LYS A 395 -15.95 -4.41 4.64
C LYS A 395 -15.51 -3.06 4.06
N GLN A 396 -14.44 -2.51 4.62
CA GLN A 396 -13.78 -1.28 4.18
C GLN A 396 -12.37 -1.63 3.69
N THR A 397 -11.83 -0.81 2.81
CA THR A 397 -10.43 -0.91 2.37
C THR A 397 -9.62 0.30 2.85
N PHE A 398 -8.32 0.26 2.62
CA PHE A 398 -7.35 1.28 3.02
C PHE A 398 -6.25 1.44 1.97
N VAL A 399 -5.42 2.45 2.19
CA VAL A 399 -4.19 2.71 1.46
C VAL A 399 -3.02 2.31 2.35
N VAL A 400 -2.00 1.72 1.74
CA VAL A 400 -0.79 1.27 2.42
C VAL A 400 0.43 1.78 1.67
N ASP A 401 1.48 2.17 2.40
CA ASP A 401 2.81 2.29 1.81
C ASP A 401 3.42 0.91 1.72
N VAL A 402 3.72 0.44 0.52
CA VAL A 402 4.21 -0.93 0.28
C VAL A 402 5.72 -1.04 0.38
N THR A 403 6.41 0.05 0.67
CA THR A 403 7.87 0.11 0.84
C THR A 403 8.24 0.58 2.24
N ALA A 404 9.23 -0.08 2.86
CA ALA A 404 9.82 0.34 4.14
C ALA A 404 10.97 1.37 3.95
N GLY A 405 10.88 2.22 2.91
CA GLY A 405 12.01 3.00 2.38
C GLY A 405 11.80 4.51 2.47
N THR A 406 12.78 5.27 1.99
CA THR A 406 12.66 6.75 1.89
C THR A 406 11.59 7.17 0.87
N GLU A 407 11.40 6.37 -0.18
CA GLU A 407 10.34 6.59 -1.15
C GLU A 407 9.01 6.14 -0.58
N VAL A 408 7.95 6.89 -0.89
CA VAL A 408 6.59 6.58 -0.41
C VAL A 408 5.71 6.14 -1.57
N TRP A 409 5.23 4.90 -1.52
CA TRP A 409 4.43 4.27 -2.58
C TRP A 409 3.06 3.85 -2.05
N ASN A 410 2.09 4.76 -2.19
CA ASN A 410 0.71 4.54 -1.74
C ASN A 410 -0.06 3.65 -2.71
N GLN A 411 -0.49 2.49 -2.23
CA GLN A 411 -1.28 1.55 -3.03
C GLN A 411 -2.64 1.29 -2.36
N PRO A 412 -3.75 1.30 -3.11
CA PRO A 412 -5.06 0.97 -2.56
C PRO A 412 -5.21 -0.55 -2.46
N VAL A 413 -5.52 -1.02 -1.25
CA VAL A 413 -5.58 -2.46 -0.95
C VAL A 413 -6.85 -3.08 -1.55
N ARG A 414 -6.70 -4.27 -2.11
CA ARG A 414 -7.80 -5.05 -2.71
C ARG A 414 -8.25 -6.18 -1.77
N GLY A 415 -7.33 -6.85 -1.09
CA GLY A 415 -7.65 -7.98 -0.23
C GLY A 415 -6.45 -8.51 0.55
N PHE A 416 -6.72 -9.51 1.40
CA PHE A 416 -5.69 -10.27 2.08
C PHE A 416 -6.07 -11.75 2.16
N LYS A 417 -5.05 -12.62 2.30
CA LYS A 417 -5.22 -14.04 2.61
C LYS A 417 -4.08 -14.54 3.51
N VAL A 418 -4.44 -15.18 4.61
CA VAL A 418 -3.52 -15.92 5.48
C VAL A 418 -3.34 -17.32 4.92
N TYR A 419 -2.10 -17.69 4.66
CA TYR A 419 -1.72 -19.02 4.16
C TYR A 419 -1.22 -19.93 5.27
N GLU A 420 -0.63 -19.36 6.33
CA GLU A 420 -0.13 -20.15 7.44
C GLU A 420 -0.47 -19.50 8.79
N GLN A 421 -0.89 -20.34 9.73
CA GLN A 421 -0.91 -20.05 11.16
C GLN A 421 -0.30 -21.24 11.90
N THR A 422 0.84 -21.03 12.55
CA THR A 422 1.56 -22.07 13.30
C THR A 422 1.72 -21.65 14.76
N ASN A 423 1.05 -22.35 15.67
CA ASN A 423 1.11 -22.10 17.10
C ASN A 423 2.43 -22.60 17.69
N MET A 424 3.06 -21.80 18.55
CA MET A 424 4.31 -22.10 19.21
C MET A 424 4.28 -21.71 20.69
N SER A 425 5.06 -22.43 21.50
CA SER A 425 5.38 -21.99 22.86
C SER A 425 6.42 -20.86 22.83
N LEU A 426 6.53 -20.07 23.91
CA LEU A 426 7.56 -19.02 24.02
C LEU A 426 8.98 -19.59 23.93
N ASP A 427 9.21 -20.73 24.59
CA ASP A 427 10.52 -21.41 24.60
C ASP A 427 10.91 -21.89 23.20
N GLU A 428 9.96 -22.47 22.47
CA GLU A 428 10.19 -22.94 21.10
C GLU A 428 10.42 -21.77 20.13
N ALA A 429 9.62 -20.71 20.21
CA ALA A 429 9.79 -19.51 19.40
C ALA A 429 11.14 -18.82 19.66
N ALA A 430 11.53 -18.68 20.93
CA ALA A 430 12.82 -18.09 21.32
C ALA A 430 14.02 -18.86 20.73
N LYS A 431 13.96 -20.20 20.79
CA LYS A 431 14.99 -21.08 20.23
C LYS A 431 15.02 -21.03 18.71
N THR A 432 13.84 -21.07 18.08
CA THR A 432 13.69 -21.15 16.62
C THR A 432 14.15 -19.87 15.94
N PHE A 433 13.62 -18.73 16.37
CA PHE A 433 13.80 -17.47 15.66
C PHE A 433 15.05 -16.70 16.12
N TYR A 434 15.47 -16.86 17.38
CA TYR A 434 16.49 -16.00 17.98
C TYR A 434 17.66 -16.76 18.62
N GLY A 435 17.61 -18.09 18.72
CA GLY A 435 18.65 -18.85 19.42
C GLY A 435 18.78 -18.47 20.89
N LEU A 436 17.66 -18.13 21.53
CA LEU A 436 17.59 -17.69 22.92
C LEU A 436 16.87 -18.69 23.81
N GLY A 437 17.29 -18.77 25.08
CA GLY A 437 16.66 -19.62 26.09
C GLY A 437 15.33 -19.06 26.65
N ALA A 438 14.99 -17.81 26.33
CA ALA A 438 13.73 -17.19 26.70
C ALA A 438 13.32 -16.15 25.64
N TYR A 439 12.01 -15.98 25.43
CA TYR A 439 11.48 -15.01 24.48
C TYR A 439 11.64 -13.58 25.01
N PRO A 440 12.34 -12.68 24.31
CA PRO A 440 12.78 -11.41 24.90
C PRO A 440 11.84 -10.22 24.64
N TRP A 441 10.92 -10.31 23.68
CA TRP A 441 10.32 -9.12 23.07
C TRP A 441 9.11 -8.55 23.80
N ASN A 442 8.40 -9.38 24.56
CA ASN A 442 7.24 -8.94 25.34
C ASN A 442 6.98 -9.88 26.54
N ALA A 443 7.12 -9.34 27.74
CA ALA A 443 6.93 -10.10 28.99
C ALA A 443 5.48 -10.53 29.24
N ALA A 444 4.50 -9.84 28.63
CA ALA A 444 3.09 -10.16 28.77
C ALA A 444 2.68 -11.40 27.96
N THR A 445 3.46 -11.79 26.95
CA THR A 445 3.18 -12.91 26.03
C THR A 445 3.02 -14.25 26.75
N LYS A 446 2.08 -15.06 26.26
CA LYS A 446 1.73 -16.38 26.82
C LYS A 446 1.73 -17.47 25.76
N SER A 447 1.54 -17.12 24.50
CA SER A 447 1.76 -17.99 23.34
C SER A 447 2.16 -17.17 22.11
N ILE A 448 2.79 -17.83 21.15
CA ILE A 448 3.22 -17.24 19.87
C ILE A 448 2.45 -17.91 18.73
N VAL A 449 2.09 -17.14 17.70
CA VAL A 449 1.56 -17.68 16.44
C VAL A 449 2.34 -17.11 15.28
N TYR A 450 3.06 -17.94 14.53
CA TYR A 450 3.66 -17.55 13.26
C TYR A 450 2.57 -17.40 12.20
N ILE A 451 2.62 -16.32 11.42
CA ILE A 451 1.70 -15.99 10.35
C ILE A 451 2.47 -15.78 9.06
N LYS A 452 1.97 -16.37 7.97
CA LYS A 452 2.32 -16.00 6.59
C LYS A 452 1.07 -15.49 5.89
N MET A 453 1.05 -14.19 5.56
CA MET A 453 -0.11 -13.52 4.96
C MET A 453 0.29 -12.88 3.63
N ARG A 454 -0.54 -13.01 2.61
CA ARG A 454 -0.48 -12.18 1.40
C ARG A 454 -1.39 -10.98 1.55
N LEU A 455 -0.86 -9.78 1.34
CA LEU A 455 -1.66 -8.57 1.11
C LEU A 455 -1.64 -8.28 -0.39
N SER A 456 -2.81 -7.99 -0.97
CA SER A 456 -2.92 -7.69 -2.39
C SER A 456 -3.47 -6.29 -2.59
N TRP A 457 -2.84 -5.53 -3.48
CA TRP A 457 -3.19 -4.14 -3.81
C TRP A 457 -3.23 -3.94 -5.33
N ILE A 458 -3.68 -2.76 -5.74
CA ILE A 458 -3.72 -2.37 -7.15
C ILE A 458 -2.49 -1.56 -7.49
N PHE A 459 -1.83 -1.90 -8.61
CA PHE A 459 -0.67 -1.21 -9.14
C PHE A 459 -1.04 -0.25 -10.28
N GLU A 460 -0.09 0.60 -10.65
CA GLU A 460 -0.29 1.68 -11.60
C GLU A 460 -0.41 1.21 -13.06
N THR A 461 -1.19 1.94 -13.84
CA THR A 461 -1.31 1.73 -15.29
C THR A 461 -1.85 2.96 -16.01
N TYR A 462 -1.48 3.11 -17.29
CA TYR A 462 -2.07 4.07 -18.22
C TYR A 462 -3.19 3.45 -19.09
N ASP A 463 -3.65 2.24 -18.79
CA ASP A 463 -4.74 1.59 -19.51
C ASP A 463 -6.06 2.37 -19.38
N ASN A 464 -6.70 2.61 -20.53
CA ASN A 464 -7.96 3.33 -20.61
C ASN A 464 -9.16 2.37 -20.49
N GLY A 465 -10.26 2.86 -19.90
CA GLY A 465 -11.52 2.12 -19.76
C GLY A 465 -11.92 1.83 -18.32
N GLY A 466 -13.08 1.19 -18.15
CA GLY A 466 -13.54 0.63 -16.88
C GLY A 466 -12.89 -0.72 -16.60
N LEU A 467 -11.69 -0.72 -16.02
CA LEU A 467 -10.84 -1.90 -15.80
C LEU A 467 -11.42 -2.84 -14.73
N VAL A 468 -12.12 -2.31 -13.73
CA VAL A 468 -12.81 -3.10 -12.71
C VAL A 468 -13.99 -3.82 -13.34
N SER A 469 -14.89 -3.09 -14.02
CA SER A 469 -16.09 -3.67 -14.63
C SER A 469 -15.80 -4.67 -15.75
N SER A 470 -14.63 -4.57 -16.39
CA SER A 470 -14.19 -5.50 -17.43
C SER A 470 -13.37 -6.69 -16.90
N GLY A 471 -13.10 -6.75 -15.59
CA GLY A 471 -12.22 -7.76 -14.98
C GLY A 471 -10.73 -7.58 -15.27
N GLN A 472 -10.34 -6.56 -16.04
CA GLN A 472 -8.94 -6.27 -16.36
C GLN A 472 -8.14 -5.77 -15.15
N VAL A 473 -8.80 -5.33 -14.08
CA VAL A 473 -8.17 -4.99 -12.79
C VAL A 473 -7.28 -6.11 -12.25
N ASN A 474 -7.55 -7.38 -12.58
CA ASN A 474 -6.71 -8.51 -12.18
C ASN A 474 -5.29 -8.41 -12.74
N LYS A 475 -5.11 -7.87 -13.95
CA LYS A 475 -3.77 -7.67 -14.55
C LYS A 475 -2.92 -6.67 -13.76
N PHE A 476 -3.57 -5.83 -12.98
CA PHE A 476 -2.96 -4.76 -12.18
C PHE A 476 -3.10 -5.03 -10.69
N THR A 477 -3.48 -6.25 -10.31
CA THR A 477 -3.45 -6.67 -8.91
C THR A 477 -2.14 -7.37 -8.68
N THR A 478 -1.43 -6.94 -7.64
CA THR A 478 -0.19 -7.55 -7.19
C THR A 478 -0.21 -7.61 -5.67
N GLY A 479 0.86 -8.08 -5.06
CA GLY A 479 0.94 -8.21 -3.61
C GLY A 479 2.26 -8.78 -3.14
N ALA A 480 2.47 -8.70 -1.82
CA ALA A 480 3.61 -9.26 -1.13
C ALA A 480 3.16 -10.26 -0.06
N TYR A 481 4.04 -11.23 0.22
CA TYR A 481 3.93 -12.06 1.39
C TYR A 481 4.61 -11.35 2.56
N TYR A 482 3.94 -11.38 3.70
CA TYR A 482 4.46 -10.88 4.95
C TYR A 482 4.50 -12.01 5.98
N THR A 483 5.65 -12.15 6.63
CA THR A 483 5.90 -13.13 7.67
C THR A 483 6.20 -12.47 9.00
N TYR A 484 5.45 -12.88 10.02
CA TYR A 484 5.55 -12.29 11.34
C TYR A 484 5.08 -13.28 12.39
N ILE A 485 5.46 -13.03 13.64
CA ILE A 485 4.92 -13.72 14.80
C ILE A 485 3.96 -12.80 15.55
N LEU A 486 2.81 -13.32 15.94
CA LEU A 486 1.88 -12.66 16.83
C LEU A 486 2.10 -13.14 18.26
N GLU A 487 2.06 -12.20 19.18
CA GLU A 487 2.15 -12.40 20.62
C GLU A 487 0.75 -12.38 21.22
N LEU A 488 0.37 -13.46 21.90
CA LEU A 488 -0.97 -13.63 22.44
C LEU A 488 -0.93 -13.71 23.97
N ASP A 489 -1.97 -13.18 24.61
CA ASP A 489 -2.24 -13.38 26.03
C ASP A 489 -2.90 -14.75 26.31
N ASN A 490 -3.22 -15.03 27.58
CA ASN A 490 -3.87 -16.30 27.98
C ASN A 490 -5.28 -16.52 27.38
N ASN A 491 -5.92 -15.48 26.84
CA ASN A 491 -7.25 -15.53 26.27
C ASN A 491 -7.24 -15.62 24.73
N GLY A 492 -6.05 -15.63 24.13
CA GLY A 492 -5.84 -15.58 22.69
C GLY A 492 -6.02 -14.18 22.08
N VAL A 493 -5.94 -13.13 22.90
CA VAL A 493 -5.95 -11.73 22.46
C VAL A 493 -4.56 -11.36 21.97
N ILE A 494 -4.47 -10.75 20.80
CA ILE A 494 -3.22 -10.24 20.21
C ILE A 494 -2.77 -9.02 21.01
N ILE A 495 -1.52 -9.03 21.48
CA ILE A 495 -0.95 -7.98 22.34
C ILE A 495 0.39 -7.41 21.83
N GLY A 496 0.91 -7.93 20.71
CA GLY A 496 2.15 -7.51 20.09
C GLY A 496 2.57 -8.48 19.00
N GLY A 497 3.72 -8.23 18.37
CA GLY A 497 4.25 -9.10 17.33
C GLY A 497 5.59 -8.61 16.79
N GLU A 498 6.31 -9.50 16.11
CA GLU A 498 7.61 -9.21 15.50
C GLU A 498 7.59 -9.61 14.03
N TRP A 499 8.17 -8.78 13.18
CA TRP A 499 8.48 -9.18 11.81
C TRP A 499 9.58 -10.24 11.84
N VAL A 500 9.54 -11.15 10.88
CA VAL A 500 10.59 -12.16 10.70
C VAL A 500 10.88 -12.33 9.22
N TYR A 501 12.08 -12.82 8.94
CA TYR A 501 12.61 -13.04 7.61
C TYR A 501 12.72 -11.75 6.78
N GLU A 502 12.50 -11.84 5.47
CA GLU A 502 12.51 -10.66 4.57
C GLU A 502 11.55 -9.56 5.01
N SER A 503 10.48 -9.91 5.73
CA SER A 503 9.51 -8.93 6.21
C SER A 503 10.02 -8.05 7.33
N ASP A 504 11.20 -8.30 7.90
CA ASP A 504 11.81 -7.37 8.86
C ASP A 504 12.30 -6.09 8.18
N SER A 505 12.76 -6.19 6.92
CA SER A 505 13.18 -5.06 6.10
C SER A 505 12.21 -4.71 4.96
N ASN A 506 11.18 -5.55 4.76
CA ASN A 506 10.20 -5.39 3.69
C ASN A 506 8.78 -5.58 4.23
N HIS A 507 8.33 -4.58 4.97
CA HIS A 507 6.97 -4.48 5.49
C HIS A 507 6.37 -3.10 5.17
N PRO A 508 5.06 -2.91 5.34
CA PRO A 508 4.48 -1.58 5.24
C PRO A 508 4.97 -0.61 6.31
N ASP A 509 5.21 0.64 5.93
CA ASP A 509 5.51 1.74 6.86
C ASP A 509 4.24 2.19 7.63
N PHE A 510 3.16 2.44 6.89
CA PHE A 510 1.91 2.96 7.47
C PHE A 510 0.65 2.52 6.71
N ILE A 511 -0.48 2.59 7.41
CA ILE A 511 -1.83 2.38 6.87
C ILE A 511 -2.64 3.66 7.05
N TRP A 512 -3.38 4.06 6.03
CA TRP A 512 -4.27 5.21 6.13
C TRP A 512 -5.45 5.15 5.15
N PHE A 513 -6.46 5.99 5.35
CA PHE A 513 -7.60 6.09 4.44
C PHE A 513 -8.31 7.45 4.55
N PRO A 514 -9.01 7.90 3.50
CA PRO A 514 -9.80 9.12 3.54
C PRO A 514 -11.07 8.92 4.39
N LYS A 515 -11.39 9.87 5.26
CA LYS A 515 -12.65 9.88 6.03
C LYS A 515 -13.86 10.19 5.16
N SER A 516 -13.66 10.91 4.05
CA SER A 516 -14.72 11.31 3.13
C SER A 516 -14.14 11.67 1.76
N LYS A 517 -15.05 11.88 0.79
CA LYS A 517 -14.72 12.56 -0.46
C LYS A 517 -14.39 14.04 -0.20
N PRO A 518 -13.71 14.74 -1.14
CA PRO A 518 -13.58 16.19 -1.12
C PRO A 518 -14.92 16.90 -0.93
N ALA A 519 -14.92 18.10 -0.33
CA ALA A 519 -16.11 18.91 -0.23
C ALA A 519 -16.66 19.23 -1.64
N ALA A 520 -17.98 19.18 -1.82
CA ALA A 520 -18.61 19.33 -3.15
C ALA A 520 -18.25 20.65 -3.87
N ASN A 521 -17.93 21.70 -3.10
CA ASN A 521 -17.51 23.01 -3.59
C ASN A 521 -15.99 23.21 -3.62
N SER A 522 -15.19 22.17 -3.39
CA SER A 522 -13.72 22.26 -3.44
C SER A 522 -13.25 22.72 -4.81
N VAL A 523 -12.32 23.68 -4.77
CA VAL A 523 -11.58 24.18 -5.93
C VAL A 523 -10.11 24.17 -5.56
N THR A 524 -9.30 23.46 -6.34
CA THR A 524 -7.85 23.40 -6.12
C THR A 524 -7.19 24.76 -6.38
N SER A 525 -5.95 24.92 -5.92
CA SER A 525 -5.06 26.05 -6.24
C SER A 525 -4.93 26.28 -7.76
N THR A 526 -4.98 25.21 -8.55
CA THR A 526 -4.90 25.23 -10.02
C THR A 526 -6.21 25.65 -10.71
N GLY A 527 -7.33 25.73 -9.97
CA GLY A 527 -8.65 26.09 -10.49
C GLY A 527 -9.49 24.89 -10.96
N LEU A 528 -9.06 23.66 -10.64
CA LEU A 528 -9.80 22.43 -10.89
C LEU A 528 -10.93 22.29 -9.86
N LYS A 529 -12.17 22.14 -10.33
CA LYS A 529 -13.35 22.10 -9.45
C LYS A 529 -13.83 20.68 -9.27
N TYR A 530 -14.00 20.25 -8.03
CA TYR A 530 -14.51 18.90 -7.74
C TYR A 530 -15.91 18.68 -8.32
N ALA A 531 -16.77 19.71 -8.32
CA ALA A 531 -18.11 19.64 -8.90
C ALA A 531 -18.09 19.31 -10.41
N ASP A 532 -17.16 19.91 -11.16
CA ASP A 532 -17.04 19.71 -12.61
C ASP A 532 -16.53 18.29 -12.91
N VAL A 533 -15.51 17.84 -12.18
CA VAL A 533 -14.96 16.49 -12.30
C VAL A 533 -15.96 15.43 -11.87
N SER A 534 -16.70 15.65 -10.77
CA SER A 534 -17.77 14.78 -10.30
C SER A 534 -18.89 14.62 -11.33
N MET A 535 -19.22 15.69 -12.06
CA MET A 535 -20.21 15.64 -13.15
C MET A 535 -19.72 14.73 -14.30
N LEU A 536 -18.47 14.87 -14.72
CA LEU A 536 -17.86 14.01 -15.74
C LEU A 536 -17.81 12.55 -15.28
N LEU A 537 -17.38 12.32 -14.05
CA LEU A 537 -17.31 10.99 -13.43
C LEU A 537 -18.68 10.30 -13.43
N LYS A 538 -19.72 10.97 -12.89
CA LYS A 538 -21.09 10.41 -12.86
C LYS A 538 -21.60 10.03 -14.25
N ARG A 539 -21.33 10.87 -15.27
CA ARG A 539 -21.69 10.57 -16.66
C ARG A 539 -20.91 9.39 -17.23
N SER A 540 -19.64 9.27 -16.89
CA SER A 540 -18.76 8.18 -17.34
C SER A 540 -19.16 6.84 -16.74
N VAL A 541 -19.46 6.81 -15.44
CA VAL A 541 -19.95 5.63 -14.71
C VAL A 541 -21.28 5.14 -15.28
N ALA A 542 -22.19 6.08 -15.58
CA ALA A 542 -23.50 5.79 -16.17
C ALA A 542 -23.44 5.53 -17.69
N CYS A 543 -22.26 5.58 -18.32
CA CYS A 543 -22.09 5.54 -19.78
C CYS A 543 -23.04 6.47 -20.55
N SER A 544 -23.32 7.63 -19.96
CA SER A 544 -24.29 8.60 -20.46
C SER A 544 -23.59 9.69 -21.29
N GLY A 545 -23.69 9.60 -22.62
CA GLY A 545 -23.11 10.57 -23.55
C GLY A 545 -22.26 10.00 -24.68
N THR A 546 -22.22 8.68 -24.86
CA THR A 546 -21.67 8.06 -26.07
C THR A 546 -22.63 8.31 -27.23
N PRO A 547 -22.20 8.88 -28.38
CA PRO A 547 -23.01 8.80 -29.59
C PRO A 547 -23.20 7.32 -29.93
N SER A 548 -24.44 6.86 -29.91
CA SER A 548 -24.82 5.54 -30.38
C SER A 548 -24.43 5.41 -31.86
N GLY A 549 -23.33 4.73 -32.13
CA GLY A 549 -22.82 4.51 -33.48
C GLY A 549 -21.97 3.25 -33.54
N HIS A 550 -22.60 2.10 -33.32
CA HIS A 550 -22.06 0.82 -33.79
C HIS A 550 -23.12 0.18 -34.68
N GLU A 551 -22.99 0.41 -35.99
CA GLU A 551 -23.42 -0.58 -36.97
C GLU A 551 -22.55 -1.82 -36.76
N SER A 552 -23.22 -2.96 -36.59
CA SER A 552 -22.61 -4.27 -36.57
C SER A 552 -22.17 -4.61 -37.99
N SER A 553 -20.87 -4.58 -38.25
CA SER A 553 -20.29 -5.19 -39.45
C SER A 553 -20.21 -6.70 -39.23
N THR A 554 -21.30 -7.41 -39.51
CA THR A 554 -21.25 -8.87 -39.69
C THR A 554 -20.59 -9.18 -41.02
N LEU A 555 -19.49 -9.90 -40.95
CA LEU A 555 -18.78 -10.54 -42.07
C LEU A 555 -19.76 -11.42 -42.86
N PHE A 556 -19.70 -11.29 -44.18
CA PHE A 556 -20.34 -12.20 -45.13
C PHE A 556 -19.61 -13.54 -45.14
N ASP A 557 -20.35 -14.63 -44.97
CA ASP A 557 -20.02 -15.94 -45.55
C ASP A 557 -21.19 -16.38 -46.43
N ASP A 558 -20.83 -16.86 -47.61
CA ASP A 558 -21.66 -17.19 -48.76
C ASP A 558 -22.22 -18.62 -48.63
N ALA A 559 -23.52 -18.79 -48.87
CA ALA A 559 -24.12 -20.07 -49.24
C ALA A 559 -25.52 -19.88 -49.86
N THR A 560 -25.52 -19.90 -51.20
CA THR A 560 -26.59 -20.33 -52.12
C THR A 560 -27.84 -20.99 -51.52
N SER A 561 -29.03 -20.47 -51.86
CA SER A 561 -30.05 -21.21 -52.64
C SER A 561 -31.32 -20.37 -52.88
N ALA A 562 -31.86 -20.54 -54.08
CA ALA A 562 -32.95 -19.79 -54.71
C ALA A 562 -34.30 -19.89 -54.00
N SER A 563 -35.14 -18.85 -54.15
CA SER A 563 -36.44 -18.94 -54.88
C SER A 563 -37.25 -17.63 -54.79
N LEU A 564 -37.47 -17.04 -55.98
CA LEU A 564 -38.66 -16.35 -56.49
C LEU A 564 -39.75 -15.90 -55.50
N LEU A 565 -40.11 -14.60 -55.54
CA LEU A 565 -41.45 -14.13 -55.93
C LEU A 565 -41.55 -12.60 -56.08
N ASN A 566 -42.31 -12.22 -57.10
CA ASN A 566 -42.66 -10.87 -57.58
C ASN A 566 -43.32 -9.96 -56.54
N SER A 567 -43.08 -8.64 -56.64
CA SER A 567 -44.11 -7.69 -57.11
C SER A 567 -43.59 -6.25 -57.23
N ALA A 568 -44.07 -5.59 -58.28
CA ALA A 568 -43.64 -4.30 -58.82
C ALA A 568 -44.23 -3.08 -58.10
N SER A 569 -43.57 -1.91 -58.24
CA SER A 569 -44.16 -0.71 -58.87
C SER A 569 -43.18 0.47 -59.01
N ASN A 570 -43.06 0.96 -60.26
CA ASN A 570 -42.69 2.29 -60.80
C ASN A 570 -42.52 3.48 -59.83
N SER A 571 -41.66 4.48 -60.08
CA SER A 571 -41.66 5.32 -61.30
C SER A 571 -40.40 6.22 -61.52
N SER A 572 -39.91 6.26 -62.77
CA SER A 572 -39.39 7.39 -63.62
C SER A 572 -38.28 8.35 -63.12
N ARG A 573 -37.07 8.33 -63.73
CA ARG A 573 -36.53 9.14 -64.89
C ARG A 573 -36.27 10.62 -64.55
N THR A 574 -35.08 11.20 -64.75
CA THR A 574 -34.34 11.45 -66.03
C THR A 574 -32.85 11.81 -65.80
N GLY A 575 -31.92 11.39 -66.69
CA GLY A 575 -30.55 11.93 -66.84
C GLY A 575 -30.49 13.19 -67.74
N PRO A 576 -29.36 13.54 -68.44
CA PRO A 576 -28.06 12.83 -68.58
C PRO A 576 -26.77 13.70 -68.64
N THR A 577 -25.62 13.04 -68.94
CA THR A 577 -24.37 13.50 -69.65
C THR A 577 -23.38 14.44 -68.91
N SER A 578 -22.05 14.36 -68.99
CA SER A 578 -21.06 13.67 -69.87
C SER A 578 -19.62 13.75 -69.28
N LEU A 579 -18.79 12.74 -69.62
CA LEU A 579 -17.31 12.59 -69.49
C LEU A 579 -16.53 13.62 -70.38
N PRO A 580 -15.15 13.77 -70.34
CA PRO A 580 -14.15 12.70 -70.16
C PRO A 580 -12.80 13.00 -69.44
N GLN A 581 -12.05 11.90 -69.31
CA GLN A 581 -10.67 11.70 -68.85
C GLN A 581 -9.59 12.55 -69.56
N VAL A 582 -8.49 12.81 -68.85
CA VAL A 582 -7.13 12.81 -69.42
C VAL A 582 -6.20 12.08 -68.46
N ASN A 583 -5.42 11.14 -69.02
CA ASN A 583 -4.39 10.34 -68.37
C ASN A 583 -3.09 10.61 -69.14
N LEU A 584 -1.98 10.92 -68.48
CA LEU A 584 -0.63 10.83 -69.07
C LEU A 584 0.39 10.40 -68.01
N THR A 585 0.86 9.18 -68.22
CA THR A 585 2.11 8.56 -67.76
C THR A 585 3.32 9.19 -68.48
N GLU A 586 4.47 9.34 -67.79
CA GLU A 586 5.75 8.75 -68.25
C GLU A 586 6.89 8.94 -67.24
N SER A 587 7.89 8.09 -67.42
CA SER A 587 8.82 7.50 -66.48
C SER A 587 10.25 8.05 -66.54
N ALA A 588 11.03 7.67 -65.51
CA ALA A 588 12.44 7.94 -65.18
C ALA A 588 13.50 7.90 -66.31
N PRO A 589 14.72 8.39 -66.02
CA PRO A 589 15.80 7.41 -65.78
C PRO A 589 16.75 7.73 -64.62
N SER A 590 17.40 6.66 -64.16
CA SER A 590 18.32 6.53 -63.03
C SER A 590 19.75 7.03 -63.30
N ALA A 591 20.44 7.59 -62.30
CA ALA A 591 21.89 7.46 -62.12
C ALA A 591 22.31 7.76 -60.67
N SER A 592 23.14 6.86 -60.14
CA SER A 592 23.76 6.82 -58.81
C SER A 592 24.95 7.78 -58.65
N LEU A 593 25.13 8.39 -57.47
CA LEU A 593 26.31 8.21 -56.59
C LEU A 593 26.32 9.17 -55.37
N SER A 594 26.81 8.60 -54.27
CA SER A 594 27.49 9.22 -53.10
C SER A 594 26.71 10.13 -52.14
N GLY A 595 26.37 9.54 -50.98
CA GLY A 595 26.84 9.97 -49.66
C GLY A 595 26.28 11.27 -49.09
N LEU A 596 25.49 11.16 -48.01
CA LEU A 596 25.68 11.85 -46.72
C LEU A 596 24.60 11.36 -45.74
N ASN A 597 25.06 10.88 -44.58
CA ASN A 597 24.25 10.42 -43.44
C ASN A 597 23.37 11.53 -42.88
N PHE A 598 22.12 11.20 -42.55
CA PHE A 598 21.41 11.76 -41.42
C PHE A 598 20.68 10.62 -40.72
N ASP A 599 21.19 10.29 -39.52
CA ASP A 599 20.60 9.30 -38.62
C ASP A 599 19.19 9.74 -38.22
N SER A 600 18.23 8.84 -38.47
CA SER A 600 16.90 8.90 -37.90
C SER A 600 16.99 8.36 -36.48
N ALA A 601 16.67 9.20 -35.49
CA ALA A 601 16.63 8.81 -34.08
C ALA A 601 15.60 7.69 -33.91
N ALA A 602 16.10 6.52 -33.56
CA ALA A 602 15.34 5.33 -33.28
C ALA A 602 14.40 5.53 -32.08
N ILE A 603 13.22 4.96 -32.25
CA ILE A 603 12.24 4.61 -31.24
C ILE A 603 12.95 3.84 -30.11
N VAL A 604 12.79 4.32 -28.88
CA VAL A 604 13.08 3.53 -27.68
C VAL A 604 11.71 3.20 -27.07
N ASP A 605 11.24 1.97 -27.31
CA ASP A 605 10.22 1.38 -26.45
C ASP A 605 10.74 1.37 -25.00
N PRO A 606 9.89 1.61 -24.00
CA PRO A 606 10.32 1.53 -22.60
C PRO A 606 10.81 0.10 -22.31
N PRO A 607 11.95 -0.07 -21.63
CA PRO A 607 12.33 -1.39 -21.15
C PRO A 607 11.27 -1.85 -20.14
N VAL A 608 10.67 -3.01 -20.40
CA VAL A 608 10.10 -3.85 -19.35
C VAL A 608 11.29 -4.29 -18.52
N GLU A 609 11.37 -3.80 -17.29
CA GLU A 609 12.42 -4.17 -16.36
C GLU A 609 12.22 -5.64 -15.95
N PRO A 610 13.20 -6.55 -16.19
CA PRO A 610 13.17 -7.86 -15.58
C PRO A 610 13.43 -7.73 -14.07
N PRO A 611 12.98 -8.69 -13.24
CA PRO A 611 13.21 -8.67 -11.80
C PRO A 611 14.71 -8.55 -11.48
N ILE A 612 15.02 -7.68 -10.51
CA ILE A 612 16.37 -7.36 -10.05
C ILE A 612 17.10 -8.65 -9.63
N PRO A 613 18.29 -8.97 -10.18
CA PRO A 613 19.10 -10.08 -9.70
C PRO A 613 19.69 -9.76 -8.32
N VAL A 614 19.57 -10.71 -7.39
CA VAL A 614 20.24 -10.68 -6.08
C VAL A 614 21.75 -10.81 -6.29
N ASP A 615 22.50 -9.78 -5.90
CA ASP A 615 23.97 -9.82 -5.92
C ASP A 615 24.51 -10.84 -4.90
N THR A 616 25.14 -11.90 -5.40
CA THR A 616 26.00 -12.78 -4.61
C THR A 616 27.32 -12.08 -4.28
N PRO A 617 27.78 -12.02 -3.02
CA PRO A 617 29.07 -11.43 -2.70
C PRO A 617 30.23 -12.33 -3.14
N VAL A 618 31.15 -11.75 -3.91
CA VAL A 618 32.44 -12.33 -4.27
C VAL A 618 33.35 -12.34 -3.05
N SER A 619 33.93 -13.49 -2.73
CA SER A 619 34.95 -13.68 -1.69
C SER A 619 36.20 -12.82 -1.93
N MET A 620 36.69 -12.19 -0.86
CA MET A 620 38.12 -12.19 -0.54
C MET A 620 38.33 -12.96 0.76
#